data_AF-A0A3E0QR41-F1
#
_entry.id   AF-A0A3E0QR41-F1
#
_cell.length_a   1.000
_cell.length_b   1.000
_cell.length_c   1.000
_cell.angle_alpha   90.00
_cell.angle_beta   90.00
_cell.angle_gamma   90.00
#
_symmetry.space_group_name_H-M   'P 1'
#
loop_
_entity.id
_entity.type
_entity.pdbx_description
1 polymer ?
#
loop_
_entity_poly.entity_id
_entity_poly.type
_entity_poly.pdbx_seq_one_letter_code
_entity_poly.pdbx_strand_id
1 'polypeptide(L)' 'MAKYIGRRVEIIYQGADGRLSQRVVRVLGVRDGVVRAFCEASGAPRTFRIDSILACVPVRRRSA' A
#
# COMPACT_ATOMS: atom_id res chain seq x y z
N MET A 1 -6.02 3.57 -6.12
CA MET A 1 -5.48 2.24 -5.73
C MET A 1 -5.88 1.10 -6.66
N ALA A 2 -7.12 1.03 -7.17
CA ALA A 2 -7.58 -0.10 -8.01
C ALA A 2 -6.69 -0.37 -9.25
N LYS A 3 -6.18 0.67 -9.91
CA LYS A 3 -5.23 0.55 -11.05
C LYS A 3 -3.90 -0.16 -10.73
N TYR A 4 -3.63 -0.44 -9.46
CA TYR A 4 -2.41 -1.09 -8.99
C TYR A 4 -2.62 -2.53 -8.51
N ILE A 5 -3.83 -3.10 -8.64
CA ILE A 5 -4.07 -4.51 -8.31
C ILE A 5 -3.06 -5.41 -9.05
N GLY A 6 -2.45 -6.34 -8.31
CA GLY A 6 -1.37 -7.21 -8.79
C GLY A 6 0.02 -6.58 -8.79
N ARG A 7 0.15 -5.27 -8.54
CA ARG A 7 1.43 -4.53 -8.60
C ARG A 7 1.96 -4.19 -7.21
N ARG A 8 3.28 -3.98 -7.15
CA ARG A 8 3.98 -3.43 -5.98
C ARG A 8 3.95 -1.90 -6.05
N VAL A 9 3.56 -1.28 -4.96
CA VAL A 9 3.56 0.17 -4.78
C VAL A 9 4.19 0.51 -3.44
N GLU A 10 4.84 1.66 -3.40
CA GLU A 10 5.26 2.29 -2.17
C GLU A 10 4.21 3.34 -1.77
N ILE A 11 3.79 3.30 -0.52
CA ILE A 11 2.79 4.20 0.04
C ILE A 11 3.33 4.94 1.26
N ILE A 12 2.85 6.17 1.45
CA ILE A 12 2.90 6.85 2.75
C ILE A 12 1.53 6.65 3.39
N TYR A 13 1.49 5.94 4.52
CA TYR A 13 0.27 5.59 5.23
C TYR A 13 0.23 6.24 6.62
N GLN A 14 -0.89 6.87 6.93
CA GLN A 14 -1.16 7.42 8.26
C GLN A 14 -1.95 6.42 9.11
N GLY A 15 -1.40 6.07 10.28
CA GLY A 15 -2.10 5.29 11.29
C GLY A 15 -3.22 6.09 11.97
N ALA A 16 -4.12 5.39 12.66
CA ALA A 16 -5.18 6.04 13.43
C ALA A 16 -4.64 6.90 14.59
N ASP A 17 -3.41 6.62 15.03
CA ASP A 17 -2.64 7.42 16.00
C ASP A 17 -1.94 8.63 15.36
N GLY A 18 -2.18 8.89 14.08
CA GLY A 18 -1.56 9.97 13.31
C GLY A 18 -0.14 9.67 12.83
N ARG A 19 0.47 8.53 13.21
CA ARG A 19 1.85 8.21 12.83
C ARG A 19 1.95 7.84 11.37
N LEU A 20 2.93 8.42 10.69
CA LEU A 20 3.23 8.09 9.30
C LEU A 20 4.14 6.87 9.19
N SER A 21 3.90 6.05 8.17
CA SER A 21 4.77 4.95 7.81
C SER A 21 4.93 4.87 6.30
N GLN A 22 6.17 4.66 5.84
CA GLN A 22 6.48 4.35 4.44
C GLN A 22 6.49 2.83 4.27
N ARG A 23 5.72 2.33 3.31
CA ARG A 23 5.52 0.89 3.14
C ARG A 23 5.53 0.49 1.67
N VAL A 24 6.26 -0.57 1.35
CA VAL A 24 6.06 -1.30 0.10
C VAL A 24 5.01 -2.37 0.31
N VAL A 25 3.99 -2.37 -0.55
CA VAL A 25 2.89 -3.32 -0.50
C VAL A 25 2.56 -3.85 -1.90
N ARG A 26 2.18 -5.13 -1.99
CA ARG A 26 1.59 -5.70 -3.19
C ARG A 26 0.07 -5.61 -3.08
N VAL A 27 -0.58 -4.84 -3.96
CA VAL A 27 -2.04 -4.66 -3.91
C VAL A 27 -2.72 -5.95 -4.38
N LEU A 28 -3.55 -6.53 -3.52
CA LEU A 28 -4.29 -7.76 -3.80
C LEU A 28 -5.72 -7.46 -4.25
N GLY A 29 -6.32 -6.38 -3.76
CA GLY A 29 -7.67 -5.96 -4.13
C GLY A 29 -8.05 -4.63 -3.51
N VAL A 30 -9.06 -3.99 -4.09
CA VAL A 30 -9.62 -2.74 -3.59
C VAL A 30 -11.13 -2.87 -3.58
N ARG A 31 -11.75 -2.65 -2.42
CA ARG A 31 -13.19 -2.75 -2.25
C ARG A 31 -13.64 -1.87 -1.08
N ASP A 32 -14.75 -1.15 -1.23
CA ASP A 32 -15.39 -0.37 -0.16
C ASP A 32 -14.43 0.57 0.58
N GLY A 33 -13.57 1.27 -0.17
CA GLY A 33 -12.57 2.19 0.39
C GLY A 33 -11.38 1.52 1.09
N VAL A 34 -11.29 0.19 1.06
CA VAL A 34 -10.20 -0.58 1.69
C VAL A 34 -9.32 -1.23 0.62
N VAL A 35 -8.01 -1.10 0.80
CA VAL A 35 -6.99 -1.82 0.04
C VAL A 35 -6.58 -3.05 0.82
N ARG A 36 -6.81 -4.23 0.26
CA ARG A 36 -6.17 -5.47 0.71
C ARG A 36 -4.82 -5.59 0.04
N ALA A 37 -3.74 -5.73 0.80
CA ALA A 37 -2.40 -5.85 0.27
C ALA A 37 -1.54 -6.82 1.08
N PHE A 38 -0.50 -7.36 0.47
CA PHE A 38 0.58 -8.00 1.21
C PHE A 38 1.60 -6.92 1.58
N CYS A 39 1.81 -6.68 2.88
CA CYS A 39 2.78 -5.70 3.35
C CYS A 39 4.14 -6.35 3.52
N GLU A 40 5.13 -5.88 2.75
CA GLU A 40 6.47 -6.48 2.76
C GLU A 40 7.20 -6.23 4.08
N ALA A 41 7.02 -5.04 4.66
CA ALA A 41 7.61 -4.68 5.95
C ALA A 41 7.15 -5.61 7.10
N SER A 42 5.95 -6.18 7.03
CA SER A 42 5.45 -7.13 8.03
C SER A 42 5.43 -8.58 7.55
N GLY A 43 5.81 -8.86 6.30
CA GLY A 43 5.74 -10.20 5.70
C GLY A 43 4.35 -10.84 5.69
N ALA A 44 3.27 -10.05 5.73
CA ALA A 44 1.91 -10.55 5.95
C ALA A 44 0.82 -9.74 5.23
N PRO A 45 -0.36 -10.34 4.95
CA PRO A 45 -1.54 -9.60 4.48
C PRO A 45 -1.97 -8.52 5.49
N ARG A 46 -2.32 -7.34 4.98
CA ARG A 46 -2.82 -6.21 5.75
C ARG A 46 -3.83 -5.39 4.94
N THR A 47 -4.79 -4.79 5.64
CA THR A 47 -5.73 -3.82 5.06
C THR A 47 -5.26 -2.41 5.32
N PHE A 48 -5.50 -1.52 4.36
CA PHE A 48 -5.21 -0.10 4.45
C PHE A 48 -6.45 0.66 4.01
N ARG A 49 -6.87 1.67 4.77
CA ARG A 49 -7.93 2.55 4.31
C ARG A 49 -7.38 3.47 3.23
N ILE A 50 -8.15 3.68 2.15
CA ILE A 50 -7.74 4.54 1.03
C ILE A 50 -7.57 5.99 1.48
N ASP A 51 -8.48 6.47 2.34
CA ASP A 51 -8.44 7.83 2.90
C ASP A 51 -7.17 8.11 3.73
N SER A 52 -6.55 7.07 4.29
CA SER A 52 -5.30 7.15 5.05
C SER A 52 -4.02 6.93 4.22
N ILE A 53 -4.13 6.73 2.89
CA ILE A 53 -2.97 6.65 1.98
C ILE A 53 -2.70 8.06 1.43
N LEU A 54 -1.67 8.71 1.96
CA LEU A 54 -1.33 10.11 1.63
C LEU A 54 -0.53 10.23 0.33
N ALA A 55 0.24 9.20 -0.02
CA ALA A 55 0.98 9.12 -1.28
C ALA A 55 1.08 7.68 -1.74
N CYS A 56 1.17 7.47 -3.06
CA CYS A 56 1.32 6.15 -3.67
C CYS A 56 2.11 6.24 -4.98
N VAL A 57 3.24 5.56 -5.06
CA VAL A 57 4.08 5.47 -6.26
C VAL A 57 4.33 4.01 -6.66
N PRO A 58 4.32 3.67 -7.96
CA PRO A 58 4.73 2.34 -8.41
C PRO A 58 6.19 2.08 -8.05
N VAL A 59 6.49 0.91 -7.49
CA VAL A 59 7.90 0.51 -7.30
C VAL A 59 8.45 0.13 -8.67
N ARG A 60 9.31 0.97 -9.23
CA ARG A 60 10.10 0.62 -10.40
C ARG A 60 11.16 -0.39 -9.99
N ARG A 61 11.27 -1.51 -10.72
CA ARG A 61 12.51 -2.28 -10.67
C ARG A 61 13.61 -1.36 -11.16
N ARG A 62 14.68 -1.21 -10.38
CA ARG A 62 15.91 -0.62 -10.89
C ARG A 62 16.38 -1.58 -11.97
N SER A 63 16.39 -1.14 -13.23
CA SER A 63 17.11 -1.86 -14.27
C SER A 63 18.57 -1.93 -13.81
N ALA A 64 19.15 -3.13 -13.82
CA ALA A 64 20.56 -3.34 -13.53
C ALA A 64 21.43 -2.61 -14.56
#